data_AF-A0A8T3W673-F1
#
_entry.id   AF-A0A8T3W673-F1
#
_cell.length_a   1.000
_cell.length_b   1.000
_cell.length_c   1.000
_cell.angle_alpha   90.00
_cell.angle_beta   90.00
_cell.angle_gamma   90.00
#
_symmetry.space_group_name_H-M   'P 1'
#
loop_
_entity.id
_entity.type
_entity.pdbx_description
1 polymer ?
#
loop_
_entity_poly.entity_id
_entity_poly.type
_entity_poly.pdbx_seq_one_letter_code
_entity_poly.pdbx_strand_id
1 'polypeptide(L)'
;MAFQAIIDSAVLMAFFALSIDIIFQIFHILKRKSSKDLSLIGISLRLTASSIFLIKFITVGDLVLITGQAIFVTGFFIYVILLFYYRKK
;
A
#
# COMPACT_ATOMS: atom_id res chain seq x y z
N MET A 1 8.42 2.04 28.34
CA MET A 1 9.42 1.54 27.38
C MET A 1 8.94 0.28 26.64
N ALA A 2 8.51 -0.80 27.32
CA ALA A 2 8.03 -2.01 26.65
C ALA A 2 6.78 -1.80 25.75
N PHE A 3 5.81 -0.99 26.18
CA PHE A 3 4.58 -0.76 25.42
C PHE A 3 4.81 -0.09 24.05
N GLN A 4 5.71 0.91 24.00
CA GLN A 4 6.05 1.59 22.75
C GLN A 4 6.71 0.62 21.76
N ALA A 5 7.67 -0.18 22.23
CA ALA A 5 8.35 -1.17 21.39
C ALA A 5 7.39 -2.22 20.80
N ILE A 6 6.33 -2.58 21.53
CA ILE A 6 5.27 -3.48 21.03
C ILE A 6 4.49 -2.81 19.91
N ILE A 7 4.10 -1.54 20.08
CA ILE A 7 3.40 -0.77 19.04
C ILE A 7 4.26 -0.65 17.80
N ASP A 8 5.52 -0.25 17.94
CA ASP A 8 6.44 -0.06 16.80
C ASP A 8 6.62 -1.37 16.02
N SER A 9 6.74 -2.50 16.74
CA SER A 9 6.81 -3.85 16.13
C SER A 9 5.52 -4.24 15.41
N ALA A 10 4.37 -3.97 16.02
CA ALA A 10 3.07 -4.25 15.41
C ALA A 10 2.86 -3.43 14.13
N VAL A 11 3.29 -2.17 14.13
CA VAL A 11 3.18 -1.28 12.97
C VAL A 11 4.11 -1.73 11.83
N LEU A 12 5.35 -2.15 12.14
CA LEU A 12 6.23 -2.78 11.15
C LEU A 12 5.60 -4.02 10.53
N MET A 13 5.00 -4.87 11.36
CA MET A 13 4.32 -6.08 10.90
C MET A 13 3.10 -5.75 10.03
N ALA A 14 2.38 -4.67 10.35
CA ALA A 14 1.29 -4.16 9.54
C ALA A 14 1.77 -3.70 8.15
N PHE A 15 2.87 -2.93 8.07
CA PHE A 15 3.44 -2.53 6.77
C PHE A 15 3.89 -3.73 5.94
N PHE A 16 4.45 -4.76 6.57
CA PHE A 16 4.83 -5.99 5.88
C PHE A 16 3.61 -6.72 5.32
N ALA A 17 2.56 -6.91 6.13
CA ALA A 17 1.32 -7.53 5.69
C ALA A 17 0.65 -6.76 4.54
N LEU A 18 0.61 -5.43 4.64
CA LEU A 18 0.08 -4.55 3.60
C LEU A 18 0.87 -4.64 2.29
N SER A 19 2.20 -4.75 2.38
CA SER A 19 3.06 -4.92 1.20
C SER A 19 2.84 -6.26 0.52
N ILE A 20 2.69 -7.34 1.30
CA ILE A 20 2.37 -8.68 0.78
C ILE A 20 1.00 -8.69 0.09
N ASP A 21 -0.01 -8.06 0.68
CA ASP A 21 -1.35 -7.95 0.08
C ASP A 21 -1.29 -7.29 -1.31
N ILE A 22 -0.55 -6.18 -1.45
CA ILE A 22 -0.33 -5.53 -2.75
C ILE A 22 0.34 -6.49 -3.74
N ILE A 23 1.37 -7.21 -3.31
CA ILE A 23 2.07 -8.17 -4.16
C ILE A 23 1.10 -9.23 -4.67
N PHE A 24 0.23 -9.77 -3.82
CA PHE A 24 -0.79 -10.74 -4.25
C PHE A 24 -1.82 -10.12 -5.20
N GLN A 25 -2.24 -8.87 -4.99
CA GLN A 25 -3.14 -8.18 -5.91
C GLN A 25 -2.50 -7.94 -7.28
N ILE A 26 -1.20 -7.60 -7.31
CA ILE A 26 -0.41 -7.50 -8.55
C ILE A 26 -0.35 -8.84 -9.26
N PHE A 27 0.03 -9.92 -8.56
CA PHE A 27 0.07 -11.26 -9.12
C PHE A 27 -1.29 -11.70 -9.68
N HIS A 28 -2.38 -11.35 -9.00
CA HIS A 28 -3.73 -11.65 -9.45
C HIS A 28 -4.06 -10.97 -10.79
N ILE A 29 -3.76 -9.66 -10.91
CA ILE A 29 -3.95 -8.91 -12.17
C ILE A 29 -3.09 -9.54 -13.28
N LEU A 30 -1.82 -9.82 -13.01
CA LEU A 30 -0.90 -10.40 -13.99
C LEU A 30 -1.36 -11.79 -14.47
N LYS A 31 -1.84 -12.63 -13.55
CA LYS A 31 -2.34 -13.98 -13.86
C LYS A 31 -3.64 -13.92 -14.68
N ARG A 32 -4.58 -13.04 -14.32
CA ARG A 32 -5.87 -12.91 -15.04
C ARG A 32 -5.76 -12.07 -16.32
N LYS A 33 -4.71 -11.27 -16.47
CA LYS A 33 -4.56 -10.27 -17.54
C LYS A 33 -5.78 -9.35 -17.70
N SER A 34 -6.52 -9.12 -16.62
CA SER A 34 -7.73 -8.30 -16.57
C SER A 34 -7.86 -7.67 -15.19
N SER A 35 -8.37 -6.44 -15.17
CA SER A 35 -8.65 -5.68 -13.95
C SER A 35 -10.07 -5.11 -13.91
N LYS A 36 -10.98 -5.62 -14.77
CA LYS A 36 -12.36 -5.11 -14.90
C LYS A 36 -13.18 -5.28 -13.62
N ASP A 37 -12.91 -6.34 -12.85
CA ASP A 37 -13.60 -6.66 -11.61
C ASP A 37 -13.15 -5.78 -10.42
N LEU A 38 -12.09 -4.98 -10.60
CA LEU A 38 -11.53 -4.15 -9.55
C LEU A 38 -12.24 -2.79 -9.46
N SER A 39 -12.67 -2.45 -8.25
CA SER A 39 -13.36 -1.19 -7.94
C SER A 39 -12.39 0.00 -7.99
N LEU A 40 -12.61 0.92 -8.93
CA LEU A 40 -11.85 2.18 -9.01
C LEU A 40 -12.07 3.05 -7.77
N ILE A 41 -13.27 3.02 -7.20
CA ILE A 41 -13.62 3.81 -6.01
C ILE A 41 -12.78 3.34 -4.83
N GLY A 42 -12.72 2.02 -4.61
CA GLY A 42 -11.91 1.45 -3.52
C GLY A 42 -10.41 1.78 -3.68
N ILE A 43 -9.92 1.86 -4.91
CA ILE A 43 -8.51 2.14 -5.20
C ILE A 43 -8.21 3.63 -5.05
N SER A 44 -9.13 4.50 -5.47
CA SER A 44 -9.03 5.93 -5.22
C SER A 44 -9.00 6.24 -3.72
N LEU A 45 -9.87 5.59 -2.93
CA LEU A 45 -9.87 5.74 -1.49
C LEU A 45 -8.54 5.29 -0.86
N ARG A 46 -7.98 4.17 -1.32
CA ARG A 46 -6.66 3.70 -0.86
C ARG A 46 -5.55 4.67 -1.24
N LEU A 47 -5.56 5.25 -2.45
CA LEU A 47 -4.61 6.32 -2.82
C LEU A 47 -4.70 7.50 -1.85
N THR A 48 -5.90 8.04 -1.64
CA THR A 48 -6.12 9.18 -0.75
C THR A 48 -5.66 8.88 0.68
N ALA A 49 -6.06 7.73 1.24
CA ALA A 49 -5.66 7.33 2.58
C ALA A 49 -4.13 7.17 2.70
N SER A 50 -3.49 6.56 1.71
CA SER A 50 -2.03 6.37 1.70
C SER A 50 -1.28 7.68 1.65
N SER A 51 -1.78 8.67 0.90
CA SER A 51 -1.20 10.03 0.86
C SER A 51 -1.35 10.73 2.21
N ILE A 52 -2.51 10.64 2.85
CA ILE A 52 -2.75 11.24 4.17
C ILE A 52 -1.80 10.64 5.22
N PHE A 53 -1.66 9.31 5.25
CA PHE A 53 -0.75 8.66 6.19
C PHE A 53 0.71 9.03 5.95
N LEU A 54 1.14 9.11 4.68
CA LEU A 54 2.50 9.53 4.35
C LEU A 54 2.79 10.95 4.87
N ILE A 55 1.89 11.91 4.64
CA ILE A 55 2.01 13.28 5.15
C ILE A 55 2.08 13.27 6.68
N LYS A 56 1.21 12.49 7.34
CA LYS A 56 1.17 12.39 8.79
C LYS A 56 2.49 11.84 9.34
N PHE A 57 3.06 10.79 8.75
CA PHE A 57 4.31 10.18 9.20
C PHE A 57 5.51 11.11 9.00
N ILE A 58 5.56 11.83 7.87
CA ILE A 58 6.56 12.87 7.64
C ILE A 58 6.48 13.96 8.72
N THR A 59 5.26 14.39 9.07
CA THR A 59 5.02 15.41 10.09
C THR A 59 5.45 14.95 11.49
N VAL A 60 5.28 13.66 11.80
CA VAL A 60 5.71 13.07 13.08
C VAL A 60 7.23 12.86 13.12
N GLY A 61 7.89 12.79 11.96
CA GLY A 61 9.34 12.62 11.86
C GLY A 61 9.84 11.20 12.13
N ASP A 62 8.94 10.22 12.14
CA ASP A 62 9.30 8.82 12.39
C ASP A 62 9.78 8.15 11.10
N LEU A 63 11.10 7.99 10.97
CA LEU A 63 11.73 7.39 9.80
C LEU A 63 11.29 5.95 9.53
N VAL A 64 10.95 5.18 10.56
CA VAL A 64 10.50 3.79 10.40
C VAL A 64 9.13 3.75 9.73
N LEU A 65 8.22 4.62 10.18
CA LEU A 65 6.88 4.74 9.58
C LEU A 65 6.95 5.29 8.16
N ILE A 66 7.80 6.30 7.93
CA ILE A 66 8.00 6.90 6.61
C ILE A 66 8.52 5.86 5.62
N THR A 67 9.53 5.08 6.00
CA THR A 67 10.12 4.07 5.11
C THR A 67 9.13 2.94 4.81
N GLY A 68 8.43 2.41 5.81
CA GLY A 68 7.38 1.41 5.61
C GLY A 68 6.26 1.91 4.67
N GLN A 69 5.78 3.13 4.90
CA GLN A 69 4.76 3.75 4.06
C GLN A 69 5.26 4.02 2.64
N ALA A 70 6.50 4.47 2.46
CA ALA A 70 7.08 4.73 1.14
C ALA A 70 7.19 3.44 0.30
N ILE A 71 7.60 2.32 0.91
CA ILE A 71 7.65 1.01 0.27
C ILE A 71 6.24 0.60 -0.16
N PHE A 72 5.26 0.70 0.74
CA PHE A 72 3.87 0.38 0.46
C PHE A 72 3.31 1.23 -0.70
N VAL A 73 3.51 2.55 -0.65
CA VAL A 73 3.05 3.48 -1.70
C VAL A 73 3.68 3.15 -3.04
N THR A 74 4.98 2.81 -3.07
CA THR A 74 5.67 2.42 -4.31
C THR A 74 5.06 1.16 -4.91
N GLY A 75 4.85 0.12 -4.09
CA GLY A 75 4.15 -1.09 -4.54
C GLY A 75 2.74 -0.80 -5.04
N PHE A 76 2.02 0.09 -4.34
CA PHE A 76 0.67 0.46 -4.71
C PHE A 76 0.61 1.23 -6.04
N PHE A 77 1.61 2.07 -6.32
CA PHE A 77 1.74 2.73 -7.61
C PHE A 77 1.91 1.72 -8.75
N ILE A 78 2.75 0.70 -8.58
CA ILE A 78 2.91 -0.37 -9.56
C ILE A 78 1.57 -1.09 -9.78
N TYR A 79 0.86 -1.41 -8.70
CA TYR A 79 -0.47 -2.00 -8.76
C TYR A 79 -1.46 -1.14 -9.56
N VAL A 80 -1.51 0.17 -9.30
CA VAL A 80 -2.39 1.11 -10.00
C VAL A 80 -2.04 1.20 -11.49
N ILE A 81 -0.76 1.24 -11.84
CA ILE A 81 -0.30 1.24 -13.25
C ILE A 81 -0.78 -0.03 -13.96
N LEU A 82 -0.57 -1.20 -13.35
CA LEU A 82 -1.00 -2.48 -13.91
C LEU A 82 -2.51 -2.56 -14.03
N LEU A 83 -3.25 -2.04 -13.05
CA LEU A 83 -4.70 -1.96 -13.13
C LEU A 83 -5.14 -1.20 -14.37
N PHE A 84 -4.61 0.01 -14.61
CA PHE A 84 -5.03 0.81 -15.76
C PHE A 84 -4.59 0.17 -17.09
N TYR A 85 -3.42 -0.47 -17.12
CA TYR A 85 -2.92 -1.19 -18.30
C TYR A 85 -3.84 -2.36 -18.70
N TYR A 86 -4.27 -3.18 -17.74
CA TYR A 86 -5.12 -4.35 -18.00
C TYR A 86 -6.62 -4.05 -18.02
N ARG A 87 -7.05 -2.81 -17.76
CA ARG A 87 -8.48 -2.43 -17.78
C ARG A 87 -9.01 -2.19 -19.20
N LYS A 88 -8.13 -1.73 -20.10
CA LYS A 88 -8.45 -1.43 -21.51
C LYS A 88 -8.38 -2.67 -22.43
N LYS A 89 -7.75 -3.75 -21.98
CA LYS A 89 -7.77 -5.06 -22.67
C LYS A 89 -9.05 -5.82 -22.29
#